data_AF-A0A5A8C7B9-F1
#
_entry.id   AF-A0A5A8C7B9-F1
#
_cell.length_a   1.000
_cell.length_b   1.000
_cell.length_c   1.000
_cell.angle_alpha   90.00
_cell.angle_beta   90.00
_cell.angle_gamma   90.00
#
_symmetry.space_group_name_H-M   'P 1'
#
loop_
_entity.id
_entity.type
_entity.pdbx_description
1 polymer ?
#
loop_
_entity_poly.entity_id
_entity_poly.type
_entity_poly.pdbx_seq_one_letter_code
_entity_poly.pdbx_strand_id
1 'polypeptide(L)'
;MPVVGRAAAAASSIETKAANRLVYWCRDIRDSSLFQIFIILVIFGAGLLVGIQTYPLSGVFAELVGVLDDMVLWIFVLELVVKLAAEGRYPWRFFKDPWNCFDFLIVALGFMPFTGGQAVTVLRLVRLLRVLKLVRALPKLRVLVIGLLKSLSSIVYIGMLLILLFYLYAVVGVSVFGTADPLFMGNLHTAFITLFRASTLEDWTDLLYTHQFGCDVFGYDGVMDACIAPQAFGVVAVVYWITFIILSSMIILNLFIGVITSSMQDAKNDISDEAVDEVADEDEDDDEDNVIETKLMDLSELMALITDEVEAFAQLEKQRRSAAMPPPPSRPLVPHDGHAPGAEQPVSAPASGAFRTMAVRAAKSASPDGKQVPLQ
;
A
#
# COMPACT_ATOMS: atom_id res chain seq x y z
N MET A 1 6.48 -30.39 67.20
CA MET A 1 6.20 -29.40 66.13
C MET A 1 5.76 -30.02 64.77
N PRO A 2 4.83 -31.00 64.65
CA PRO A 2 4.40 -31.50 63.33
C PRO A 2 3.09 -30.88 62.79
N VAL A 3 2.32 -30.19 63.65
CA VAL A 3 0.96 -29.71 63.29
C VAL A 3 1.00 -28.45 62.43
N VAL A 4 2.00 -27.58 62.62
CA VAL A 4 2.14 -26.32 61.88
C VAL A 4 2.52 -26.55 60.41
N GLY A 5 3.35 -27.55 60.11
CA GLY A 5 3.76 -27.89 58.74
C GLY A 5 2.63 -28.49 57.88
N ARG A 6 1.71 -29.25 58.49
CA ARG A 6 0.54 -29.81 57.77
C ARG A 6 -0.51 -28.74 57.46
N ALA A 7 -0.71 -27.77 58.36
CA ALA A 7 -1.62 -26.65 58.11
C ALA A 7 -1.11 -25.73 56.99
N ALA A 8 0.20 -25.42 56.98
CA ALA A 8 0.82 -24.65 55.91
C ALA A 8 0.78 -25.36 54.54
N ALA A 9 1.03 -26.67 54.51
CA ALA A 9 0.93 -27.47 53.28
C ALA A 9 -0.52 -27.63 52.78
N ALA A 10 -1.49 -27.72 53.70
CA ALA A 10 -2.90 -27.72 53.34
C ALA A 10 -3.34 -26.35 52.78
N ALA A 11 -2.92 -25.25 53.40
CA ALA A 11 -3.17 -23.89 52.91
C ALA A 11 -2.55 -23.67 51.52
N SER A 12 -1.30 -24.08 51.29
CA SER A 12 -0.66 -23.98 49.97
C SER A 12 -1.34 -24.86 48.91
N SER A 13 -1.90 -26.01 49.30
CA SER A 13 -2.66 -26.90 48.40
C SER A 13 -4.05 -26.35 48.05
N ILE A 14 -4.68 -25.62 48.97
CA ILE A 14 -5.97 -24.96 48.77
C ILE A 14 -5.79 -23.74 47.87
N GLU A 15 -4.75 -22.92 48.12
CA GLU A 15 -4.40 -21.78 47.25
C GLU A 15 -4.09 -22.21 45.82
N THR A 16 -3.33 -23.30 45.62
CA THR A 16 -3.04 -23.82 44.28
C THR A 16 -4.29 -24.36 43.57
N LYS A 17 -5.19 -25.06 44.28
CA LYS A 17 -6.47 -25.51 43.68
C LYS A 17 -7.40 -24.35 43.33
N ALA A 18 -7.48 -23.34 44.19
CA ALA A 18 -8.29 -22.14 43.95
C ALA A 18 -7.74 -21.31 42.78
N ALA A 19 -6.42 -21.11 42.73
CA ALA A 19 -5.75 -20.44 41.61
C ALA A 19 -5.95 -21.19 40.29
N ASN A 20 -5.82 -22.52 40.30
CA ASN A 20 -6.08 -23.32 39.11
C ASN A 20 -7.55 -23.20 38.67
N ARG A 21 -8.51 -23.25 39.59
CA ARG A 21 -9.94 -23.09 39.30
C ARG A 21 -10.26 -21.71 38.70
N LEU A 22 -9.68 -20.65 39.25
CA LEU A 22 -9.82 -19.29 38.73
C LEU A 22 -9.31 -19.19 37.28
N VAL A 23 -8.14 -19.77 37.00
CA VAL A 23 -7.55 -19.77 35.65
C VAL A 23 -8.44 -20.50 34.64
N TYR A 24 -8.97 -21.68 34.99
CA TYR A 24 -9.89 -22.40 34.10
C TYR A 24 -11.17 -21.60 33.86
N TRP A 25 -11.76 -21.02 34.90
CA TRP A 25 -12.96 -20.19 34.76
C TRP A 25 -12.72 -18.94 33.90
N CYS A 26 -11.58 -18.26 34.07
CA CYS A 26 -11.22 -17.13 33.22
C CYS A 26 -10.98 -17.53 31.76
N ARG A 27 -10.43 -18.73 31.50
CA ARG A 27 -10.30 -19.28 30.14
C ARG A 27 -11.67 -19.55 29.53
N ASP A 28 -12.55 -20.19 30.28
CA ASP A 28 -13.92 -20.49 29.81
C ASP A 28 -14.68 -19.20 29.47
N ILE A 29 -14.53 -18.14 30.27
CA ILE A 29 -15.12 -16.83 29.97
C ILE A 29 -14.49 -16.22 28.71
N ARG A 30 -13.15 -16.15 28.65
CA ARG A 30 -12.41 -15.57 27.53
C ARG A 30 -12.77 -16.24 26.19
N ASP A 31 -12.93 -17.56 26.21
CA ASP A 31 -13.16 -18.37 25.02
C ASP A 31 -14.66 -18.51 24.70
N SER A 32 -15.55 -18.04 25.57
CA SER A 32 -16.99 -18.09 25.32
C SER A 32 -17.42 -17.11 24.22
N SER A 33 -18.18 -17.62 23.24
CA SER A 33 -18.70 -16.81 22.13
C SER A 33 -19.61 -15.69 22.60
N LEU A 34 -20.38 -15.91 23.69
CA LEU A 34 -21.26 -14.89 24.26
C LEU A 34 -20.45 -13.71 24.84
N PHE A 35 -19.36 -13.99 25.54
CA PHE A 35 -18.48 -12.94 26.06
C PHE A 35 -17.84 -12.16 24.91
N GLN A 36 -17.36 -12.84 23.86
CA GLN A 36 -16.79 -12.19 22.69
C GLN A 36 -17.81 -11.30 21.96
N ILE A 37 -19.03 -11.79 21.75
CA ILE A 37 -20.14 -11.01 21.15
C ILE A 37 -20.49 -9.81 22.03
N PHE A 38 -20.56 -10.00 23.35
CA PHE A 38 -20.81 -8.90 24.29
C PHE A 38 -19.75 -7.80 24.17
N ILE A 39 -18.46 -8.15 24.16
CA ILE A 39 -17.37 -7.19 24.00
C ILE A 39 -17.47 -6.48 22.64
N ILE A 40 -17.79 -7.20 21.56
CA ILE A 40 -18.02 -6.60 20.23
C ILE A 40 -19.13 -5.55 20.28
N LEU A 41 -20.27 -5.86 20.91
CA LEU A 41 -21.39 -4.92 21.05
C LEU A 41 -20.99 -3.69 21.87
N VAL A 42 -20.19 -3.86 22.92
CA VAL A 42 -19.67 -2.74 23.71
C VAL A 42 -18.72 -1.88 22.89
N ILE A 43 -17.83 -2.46 22.06
CA ILE A 43 -16.96 -1.72 21.14
C ILE A 43 -17.79 -0.92 20.13
N PHE A 44 -18.84 -1.53 19.56
CA PHE A 44 -19.72 -0.85 18.63
C PHE A 44 -20.48 0.31 19.30
N GLY A 45 -21.02 0.08 20.49
CA GLY A 45 -21.67 1.11 21.31
C GLY A 45 -20.71 2.25 21.68
N ALA A 46 -19.46 1.94 21.99
CA ALA A 46 -18.42 2.94 22.25
C ALA A 46 -18.13 3.81 21.02
N GLY A 47 -18.07 3.21 19.83
CA GLY A 47 -17.94 3.95 18.58
C GLY A 47 -19.13 4.87 18.30
N LEU A 48 -20.36 4.42 18.60
CA LEU A 48 -21.55 5.25 18.49
C LEU A 48 -21.55 6.41 19.49
N LEU A 49 -21.17 6.16 20.75
CA LEU A 49 -21.03 7.19 21.78
C LEU A 49 -20.04 8.28 21.37
N VAL A 50 -18.91 7.88 20.80
CA VAL A 50 -17.92 8.79 20.21
C VAL A 50 -18.54 9.67 19.11
N GLY A 51 -19.35 9.09 18.22
CA GLY A 51 -20.06 9.85 17.19
C GLY A 51 -21.02 10.88 17.80
N ILE A 52 -21.76 10.49 18.85
CA ILE A 52 -22.67 11.39 19.57
C ILE A 52 -21.91 12.55 20.24
N GLN A 53 -20.72 12.30 20.80
CA GLN A 53 -19.86 13.33 21.42
C GLN A 53 -19.31 14.36 20.43
N THR A 54 -19.45 14.14 19.12
CA THR A 54 -19.05 15.12 18.09
C THR A 54 -19.98 16.33 18.06
N TYR A 55 -21.24 16.16 18.51
CA TYR A 55 -22.20 17.24 18.62
C TYR A 55 -22.02 18.01 19.94
N PRO A 56 -22.36 19.32 19.99
CA PRO A 56 -22.35 20.07 21.24
C PRO A 56 -23.44 19.53 22.18
N LEU A 57 -23.05 18.61 23.06
CA LEU A 57 -23.92 18.06 24.11
C LEU A 57 -24.05 19.07 25.26
N SER A 58 -25.25 19.23 25.80
CA SER A 58 -25.50 20.13 26.94
C SER A 58 -26.40 19.49 27.99
N GLY A 59 -26.23 19.94 29.24
CA GLY A 59 -27.03 19.52 30.39
C GLY A 59 -26.87 18.03 30.73
N VAL A 60 -27.97 17.43 31.19
CA VAL A 60 -28.04 16.04 31.69
C VAL A 60 -27.58 15.01 30.64
N PHE A 61 -27.80 15.29 29.36
CA PHE A 61 -27.41 14.36 28.29
C PHE A 61 -25.89 14.25 28.15
N ALA A 62 -25.15 15.34 28.36
CA ALA A 62 -23.69 15.32 28.37
C ALA A 62 -23.13 14.49 29.55
N GLU A 63 -23.74 14.63 30.73
CA GLU A 63 -23.36 13.85 31.91
C GLU A 63 -23.63 12.36 31.72
N LEU A 64 -24.80 11.99 31.18
CA LEU A 64 -25.15 10.61 30.88
C LEU A 64 -24.14 9.97 29.90
N VAL A 65 -23.80 10.68 28.81
CA VAL A 65 -22.82 10.21 27.83
C VAL A 65 -21.44 10.06 28.46
N GLY A 66 -21.06 10.94 29.38
CA GLY A 66 -19.81 10.84 30.15
C GLY A 66 -19.77 9.60 31.04
N VAL A 67 -20.86 9.31 31.76
CA VAL A 67 -20.97 8.10 32.59
C VAL A 67 -20.89 6.84 31.73
N LEU A 68 -21.56 6.81 30.58
CA LEU A 68 -21.50 5.68 29.65
C LEU A 68 -20.08 5.47 29.09
N ASP A 69 -19.35 6.54 28.76
CA ASP A 69 -17.95 6.43 28.30
C ASP A 69 -17.03 5.83 29.37
N ASP A 70 -17.21 6.23 30.63
CA ASP A 70 -16.48 5.67 31.77
C ASP A 70 -16.83 4.19 32.01
N MET A 71 -18.13 3.84 31.95
CA MET A 71 -18.57 2.45 32.05
C MET A 71 -17.94 1.56 30.97
N VAL A 72 -17.86 2.03 29.72
CA VAL A 72 -17.19 1.32 28.63
C VAL A 72 -15.71 1.08 28.94
N LEU A 73 -15.00 2.09 29.48
CA LEU A 73 -13.60 1.94 29.86
C LEU A 73 -13.44 0.84 30.92
N TRP A 74 -14.29 0.83 31.95
CA TRP A 74 -14.27 -0.19 32.99
C TRP A 74 -14.57 -1.59 32.45
N ILE A 75 -15.48 -1.73 31.48
CA ILE A 75 -15.71 -3.02 30.81
C ILE A 75 -14.43 -3.51 30.11
N PHE A 76 -13.68 -2.63 29.45
CA PHE A 76 -12.41 -3.01 28.82
C PHE A 76 -11.31 -3.35 29.82
N VAL A 77 -11.29 -2.72 31.00
CA VAL A 77 -10.41 -3.13 32.09
C VAL A 77 -10.75 -4.53 32.56
N LEU A 78 -12.03 -4.83 32.77
CA LEU A 78 -12.48 -6.16 33.18
C LEU A 78 -12.12 -7.21 32.13
N GLU A 79 -12.33 -6.92 30.85
CA GLU A 79 -11.90 -7.77 29.74
C GLU A 79 -10.39 -8.07 29.80
N LEU A 80 -9.57 -7.04 30.01
CA LEU A 80 -8.12 -7.16 30.11
C LEU A 80 -7.70 -8.01 31.31
N VAL A 81 -8.34 -7.81 32.47
CA VAL A 81 -8.09 -8.60 33.69
C VAL A 81 -8.45 -10.07 33.48
N VAL A 82 -9.58 -10.37 32.83
CA VAL A 82 -9.98 -11.74 32.49
C VAL A 82 -8.95 -12.40 31.56
N LYS A 83 -8.48 -11.70 30.52
CA LYS A 83 -7.45 -12.21 29.60
C LYS A 83 -6.12 -12.46 30.30
N LEU A 84 -5.70 -11.55 31.17
CA LEU A 84 -4.46 -11.68 31.93
C LEU A 84 -4.54 -12.85 32.94
N ALA A 85 -5.67 -12.99 33.64
CA ALA A 85 -5.91 -14.08 34.57
C ALA A 85 -5.98 -15.45 33.88
N ALA A 86 -6.46 -15.52 32.64
CA ALA A 86 -6.49 -16.75 31.85
C ALA A 86 -5.10 -17.32 31.51
N GLU A 87 -4.04 -16.50 31.54
CA GLU A 87 -2.64 -16.96 31.36
C GLU A 87 -2.05 -17.61 32.63
N GLY A 88 -2.69 -17.41 33.79
CA GLY A 88 -2.35 -18.07 35.05
C GLY A 88 -0.94 -17.76 35.56
N ARG A 89 -0.13 -18.80 35.78
CA ARG A 89 1.21 -18.71 36.40
C ARG A 89 2.23 -17.92 35.56
N TYR A 90 1.97 -17.74 34.26
CA TYR A 90 2.89 -17.09 33.32
C TYR A 90 2.22 -15.87 32.66
N PRO A 91 1.91 -14.80 33.41
CA PRO A 91 1.25 -13.60 32.86
C PRO A 91 2.06 -12.94 31.74
N TRP A 92 3.38 -13.14 31.72
CA TRP A 92 4.28 -12.68 30.65
C TRP A 92 3.89 -13.20 29.26
N ARG A 93 3.18 -14.34 29.16
CA ARG A 93 2.67 -14.88 27.88
C ARG A 93 1.66 -13.95 27.23
N PHE A 94 0.90 -13.19 28.03
CA PHE A 94 -0.04 -12.18 27.53
C PHE A 94 0.66 -11.19 26.58
N PHE A 95 1.85 -10.73 26.94
CA PHE A 95 2.61 -9.73 26.17
C PHE A 95 3.35 -10.31 24.95
N LYS A 96 3.26 -11.61 24.68
CA LYS A 96 3.80 -12.19 23.45
C LYS A 96 2.86 -12.04 22.25
N ASP A 97 1.56 -11.89 22.50
CA ASP A 97 0.57 -11.66 21.44
C ASP A 97 0.46 -10.14 21.17
N PRO A 98 0.80 -9.65 19.96
CA PRO A 98 0.69 -8.24 19.60
C PRO A 98 -0.70 -7.65 19.83
N TRP A 99 -1.76 -8.46 19.67
CA TRP A 99 -3.15 -8.00 19.85
C TRP A 99 -3.52 -7.82 21.33
N ASN A 100 -2.91 -8.60 22.22
CA ASN A 100 -3.05 -8.42 23.66
C ASN A 100 -2.27 -7.20 24.13
N CYS A 101 -1.06 -6.97 23.61
CA CYS A 101 -0.30 -5.73 23.84
C CYS A 101 -1.07 -4.49 23.36
N PHE A 102 -1.70 -4.57 22.20
CA PHE A 102 -2.53 -3.50 21.66
C PHE A 102 -3.72 -3.19 22.59
N ASP A 103 -4.48 -4.20 23.03
CA ASP A 103 -5.59 -4.01 23.96
C ASP A 103 -5.14 -3.38 25.28
N PHE A 104 -4.01 -3.81 25.81
CA PHE A 104 -3.40 -3.22 27.01
C PHE A 104 -3.07 -1.74 26.80
N LEU A 105 -2.43 -1.40 25.67
CA LEU A 105 -2.10 -0.02 25.31
C LEU A 105 -3.35 0.86 25.25
N ILE A 106 -4.41 0.39 24.60
CA ILE A 106 -5.69 1.12 24.50
C ILE A 106 -6.28 1.42 25.88
N VAL A 107 -6.29 0.42 26.79
CA VAL A 107 -6.78 0.62 28.15
C VAL A 107 -5.89 1.59 28.92
N ALA A 108 -4.56 1.43 28.83
CA ALA A 108 -3.60 2.31 29.51
C ALA A 108 -3.73 3.78 29.06
N LEU A 109 -3.90 4.01 27.75
CA LEU A 109 -4.15 5.35 27.19
C LEU A 109 -5.50 5.93 27.66
N GLY A 110 -6.48 5.09 27.96
CA GLY A 110 -7.77 5.50 28.53
C GLY A 110 -7.67 6.11 29.94
N PHE A 111 -6.67 5.70 30.73
CA PHE A 111 -6.44 6.19 32.10
C PHE A 111 -5.51 7.39 32.20
N MET A 112 -4.80 7.74 31.13
CA MET A 112 -3.81 8.82 31.18
C MET A 112 -4.52 10.14 31.54
N PRO A 113 -4.20 10.78 32.69
CA PRO A 113 -4.84 12.02 33.10
C PRO A 113 -4.31 13.15 32.24
N PHE A 114 -5.17 13.70 31.39
CA PHE A 114 -4.78 14.70 30.41
C PHE A 114 -4.82 16.10 31.02
N THR A 115 -3.73 16.49 31.68
CA THR A 115 -3.55 17.84 32.22
C THR A 115 -2.73 18.70 31.25
N GLY A 116 -3.38 19.55 30.46
CA GLY A 116 -2.71 20.64 29.73
C GLY A 116 -3.24 20.96 28.33
N GLY A 117 -3.75 22.20 28.13
CA GLY A 117 -3.90 22.90 26.84
C GLY A 117 -4.33 22.09 25.60
N GLN A 118 -3.77 22.42 24.43
CA GLN A 118 -4.05 21.79 23.13
C GLN A 118 -3.82 20.26 23.13
N ALA A 119 -3.00 19.75 24.06
CA ALA A 119 -2.80 18.32 24.24
C ALA A 119 -4.10 17.62 24.68
N VAL A 120 -4.99 18.26 25.43
CA VAL A 120 -6.30 17.68 25.84
C VAL A 120 -7.16 17.31 24.63
N THR A 121 -7.13 18.09 23.55
CA THR A 121 -7.92 17.81 22.34
C THR A 121 -7.37 16.62 21.58
N VAL A 122 -6.05 16.56 21.38
CA VAL A 122 -5.37 15.43 20.71
C VAL A 122 -5.52 14.15 21.53
N LEU A 123 -5.41 14.24 22.85
CA LEU A 123 -5.54 13.11 23.76
C LEU A 123 -6.98 12.62 23.90
N ARG A 124 -7.98 13.47 23.62
CA ARG A 124 -9.37 13.05 23.42
C ARG A 124 -9.51 12.17 22.17
N LEU A 125 -8.77 12.46 21.10
CA LEU A 125 -8.76 11.63 19.88
C LEU A 125 -8.10 10.26 20.11
N VAL A 126 -7.16 10.14 21.04
CA VAL A 126 -6.55 8.85 21.41
C VAL A 126 -7.60 7.84 21.90
N ARG A 127 -8.69 8.33 22.53
CA ARG A 127 -9.80 7.47 22.95
C ARG A 127 -10.55 6.85 21.78
N LEU A 128 -10.47 7.42 20.57
CA LEU A 128 -11.04 6.85 19.34
C LEU A 128 -10.30 5.58 18.91
N LEU A 129 -9.03 5.42 19.32
CA LEU A 129 -8.26 4.21 19.02
C LEU A 129 -8.93 2.96 19.61
N ARG A 130 -9.79 3.09 20.63
CA ARG A 130 -10.55 1.95 21.14
C ARG A 130 -11.52 1.34 20.12
N VAL A 131 -11.94 2.10 19.10
CA VAL A 131 -12.71 1.60 17.94
C VAL A 131 -11.87 0.62 17.12
N LEU A 132 -10.54 0.78 17.09
CA LEU A 132 -9.64 -0.16 16.41
C LEU A 132 -9.62 -1.54 17.07
N LYS A 133 -10.12 -1.70 18.31
CA LYS A 133 -10.37 -3.03 18.89
C LYS A 133 -11.34 -3.85 18.03
N LEU A 134 -12.16 -3.22 17.17
CA LEU A 134 -13.00 -3.91 16.19
C LEU A 134 -12.18 -4.73 15.18
N VAL A 135 -10.97 -4.25 14.81
CA VAL A 135 -10.03 -5.02 13.98
C VAL A 135 -9.69 -6.33 14.66
N ARG A 136 -9.40 -6.29 15.97
CA ARG A 136 -9.23 -7.50 16.76
C ARG A 136 -10.55 -8.29 16.82
N ALA A 137 -11.69 -7.66 17.02
CA ALA A 137 -12.93 -8.41 17.22
C ALA A 137 -13.38 -9.22 15.98
N LEU A 138 -12.97 -8.80 14.78
CA LEU A 138 -13.30 -9.45 13.51
C LEU A 138 -12.09 -10.17 12.90
N PRO A 139 -12.00 -11.52 12.97
CA PRO A 139 -10.83 -12.25 12.49
C PRO A 139 -10.54 -12.01 11.00
N LYS A 140 -11.57 -11.88 10.16
CA LYS A 140 -11.42 -11.51 8.74
C LYS A 140 -10.74 -10.14 8.57
N LEU A 141 -11.09 -9.16 9.40
CA LEU A 141 -10.48 -7.83 9.36
C LEU A 141 -9.02 -7.87 9.84
N ARG A 142 -8.69 -8.70 10.83
CA ARG A 142 -7.29 -8.92 11.24
C ARG A 142 -6.44 -9.44 10.09
N VAL A 143 -6.92 -10.45 9.37
CA VAL A 143 -6.18 -11.03 8.22
C VAL A 143 -5.94 -9.97 7.16
N LEU A 144 -6.95 -9.15 6.82
CA LEU A 144 -6.79 -8.05 5.87
C LEU A 144 -5.75 -7.01 6.33
N VAL A 145 -5.81 -6.60 7.61
CA VAL A 145 -4.85 -5.62 8.15
C VAL A 145 -3.43 -6.18 8.19
N ILE A 146 -3.25 -7.44 8.62
CA ILE A 146 -1.94 -8.10 8.63
C ILE A 146 -1.41 -8.24 7.20
N GLY A 147 -2.25 -8.61 6.24
CA GLY A 147 -1.89 -8.68 4.83
C GLY A 147 -1.43 -7.33 4.27
N LEU A 148 -2.14 -6.25 4.58
CA LEU A 148 -1.76 -4.88 4.22
C LEU A 148 -0.44 -4.44 4.86
N LEU A 149 -0.23 -4.72 6.15
CA LEU A 149 1.02 -4.37 6.82
C LEU A 149 2.21 -5.18 6.27
N LYS A 150 1.99 -6.46 5.92
CA LYS A 150 3.00 -7.30 5.27
C LYS A 150 3.37 -6.75 3.89
N SER A 151 2.39 -6.32 3.09
CA SER A 151 2.64 -5.74 1.76
C SER A 151 3.29 -4.35 1.83
N LEU A 152 3.05 -3.56 2.88
CA LEU A 152 3.78 -2.30 3.08
C LEU A 152 5.28 -2.54 3.28
N SER A 153 5.68 -3.65 3.89
CA SER A 153 7.09 -3.96 4.15
C SER A 153 7.91 -4.09 2.87
N SER A 154 7.30 -4.48 1.74
CA SER A 154 8.03 -4.66 0.47
C SER A 154 8.42 -3.33 -0.19
N ILE A 155 7.76 -2.22 0.18
CA ILE A 155 8.00 -0.89 -0.43
C ILE A 155 8.68 0.12 0.47
N VAL A 156 9.02 -0.24 1.72
CA VAL A 156 9.67 0.68 2.67
C VAL A 156 10.95 1.29 2.10
N TYR A 157 11.76 0.50 1.39
CA TYR A 157 13.02 0.98 0.79
C TYR A 157 12.80 2.02 -0.30
N ILE A 158 11.79 1.84 -1.15
CA ILE A 158 11.44 2.79 -2.21
C ILE A 158 10.84 4.06 -1.58
N GLY A 159 10.03 3.91 -0.54
CA GLY A 159 9.52 5.04 0.25
C GLY A 159 10.64 5.85 0.90
N MET A 160 11.68 5.20 1.44
CA MET A 160 12.86 5.88 1.98
C MET A 160 13.61 6.67 0.90
N LEU A 161 13.73 6.12 -0.31
CA LEU A 161 14.31 6.83 -1.45
C LEU A 161 13.49 8.07 -1.83
N LEU A 162 12.15 7.98 -1.81
CA LEU A 162 11.27 9.12 -2.07
C LEU A 162 11.40 10.21 -1.00
N ILE A 163 11.46 9.84 0.29
CA ILE A 163 11.68 10.78 1.39
C ILE A 163 13.05 11.46 1.27
N LEU A 164 14.09 10.73 0.85
CA LEU A 164 15.41 11.31 0.59
C LEU A 164 15.35 12.32 -0.57
N LEU A 165 14.63 12.00 -1.65
CA LEU A 165 14.42 12.95 -2.75
C LEU A 165 13.74 14.23 -2.24
N PHE A 166 12.68 14.10 -1.43
CA PHE A 166 12.00 15.25 -0.82
C PHE A 166 12.93 16.06 0.05
N TYR A 167 13.77 15.42 0.87
CA TYR A 167 14.73 16.13 1.70
C TYR A 167 15.69 16.99 0.88
N LEU A 168 16.30 16.39 -0.16
CA LEU A 168 17.26 17.09 -1.02
C LEU A 168 16.61 18.28 -1.73
N TYR A 169 15.43 18.07 -2.34
CA TYR A 169 14.70 19.15 -3.00
C TYR A 169 14.20 20.19 -2.00
N ALA A 170 13.75 19.81 -0.80
CA ALA A 170 13.28 20.75 0.21
C ALA A 170 14.40 21.70 0.66
N VAL A 171 15.62 21.21 0.89
CA VAL A 171 16.77 22.06 1.24
C VAL A 171 17.10 23.03 0.11
N VAL A 172 17.10 22.56 -1.14
CA VAL A 172 17.31 23.43 -2.31
C VAL A 172 16.18 24.45 -2.44
N GLY A 173 14.92 24.02 -2.34
CA GLY A 173 13.74 24.88 -2.47
C GLY A 173 13.68 25.97 -1.40
N VAL A 174 13.97 25.63 -0.14
CA VAL A 174 14.05 26.61 0.96
C VAL A 174 15.18 27.60 0.72
N SER A 175 16.36 27.13 0.28
CA SER A 175 17.51 28.02 0.05
C SER A 175 17.34 28.95 -1.15
N VAL A 176 16.62 28.52 -2.19
CA VAL A 176 16.41 29.30 -3.42
C VAL A 176 15.15 30.16 -3.33
N PHE A 177 14.01 29.57 -2.95
CA PHE A 177 12.69 30.21 -3.02
C PHE A 177 12.17 30.68 -1.66
N GLY A 178 12.73 30.24 -0.53
CA GLY A 178 12.10 30.44 0.78
C GLY A 178 11.91 31.89 1.23
N THR A 179 12.71 32.84 0.71
CA THR A 179 12.49 34.27 0.94
C THR A 179 11.40 34.86 0.07
N ALA A 180 11.24 34.36 -1.16
CA ALA A 180 10.25 34.83 -2.12
C ALA A 180 8.88 34.19 -1.90
N ASP A 181 8.87 32.93 -1.44
CA ASP A 181 7.70 32.16 -1.08
C ASP A 181 7.85 31.57 0.35
N PRO A 182 7.61 32.37 1.40
CA PRO A 182 7.63 31.88 2.77
C PRO A 182 6.48 30.91 3.10
N LEU A 183 5.38 30.94 2.31
CA LEU A 183 4.18 30.15 2.56
C LEU A 183 4.44 28.66 2.27
N PHE A 184 5.05 28.37 1.12
CA PHE A 184 5.29 27.01 0.66
C PHE A 184 6.74 26.56 0.86
N MET A 185 7.71 27.48 0.78
CA MET A 185 9.16 27.19 0.87
C MET A 185 9.86 27.87 2.05
N GLY A 186 9.13 28.45 3.01
CA GLY A 186 9.75 29.23 4.09
C GLY A 186 10.57 28.40 5.09
N ASN A 187 10.22 27.14 5.31
CA ASN A 187 10.98 26.23 6.16
C ASN A 187 10.94 24.79 5.63
N LEU A 188 11.76 23.92 6.21
CA LEU A 188 11.88 22.54 5.77
C LEU A 188 10.55 21.78 5.86
N HIS A 189 9.76 21.99 6.93
CA HIS A 189 8.50 21.29 7.14
C HIS A 189 7.45 21.69 6.08
N THR A 190 7.28 22.98 5.82
CA THR A 190 6.36 23.46 4.78
C THR A 190 6.81 23.00 3.39
N ALA A 191 8.12 23.05 3.10
CA ALA A 191 8.66 22.57 1.83
C ALA A 191 8.41 21.06 1.64
N PHE A 192 8.53 20.24 2.69
CA PHE A 192 8.21 18.81 2.64
C PHE A 192 6.74 18.55 2.26
N ILE A 193 5.81 19.26 2.89
CA ILE A 193 4.37 19.13 2.59
C ILE A 193 4.08 19.60 1.16
N THR A 194 4.69 20.70 0.74
CA THR A 194 4.55 21.24 -0.62
C THR A 194 5.07 20.25 -1.67
N LEU A 195 6.24 19.65 -1.44
CA LEU A 195 6.81 18.66 -2.35
C LEU A 195 6.00 17.35 -2.36
N PHE A 196 5.43 16.96 -1.23
CA PHE A 196 4.49 15.83 -1.18
C PHE A 196 3.26 16.09 -2.05
N ARG A 197 2.61 17.24 -1.90
CA ARG A 197 1.47 17.67 -2.75
C ARG A 197 1.85 17.73 -4.24
N ALA A 198 3.00 18.32 -4.56
CA ALA A 198 3.48 18.37 -5.93
C ALA A 198 3.80 16.98 -6.49
N SER A 199 4.29 16.04 -5.67
CA SER A 199 4.60 14.67 -6.09
C SER A 199 3.34 13.86 -6.45
N THR A 200 2.18 14.22 -5.89
CA THR A 200 0.87 13.68 -6.29
C THR A 200 0.30 14.38 -7.53
N LEU A 201 1.11 15.21 -8.19
CA LEU A 201 0.77 16.02 -9.36
C LEU A 201 -0.35 17.03 -9.12
N GLU A 202 -0.56 17.44 -7.87
CA GLU A 202 -1.50 18.47 -7.49
C GLU A 202 -0.78 19.82 -7.39
N ASP A 203 -1.30 20.83 -8.08
CA ASP A 203 -0.94 22.26 -7.98
C ASP A 203 0.56 22.59 -8.12
N TRP A 204 1.33 21.67 -8.70
CA TRP A 204 2.75 21.85 -8.99
C TRP A 204 3.00 22.89 -10.08
N THR A 205 2.03 23.07 -11.00
CA THR A 205 2.11 24.10 -12.04
C THR A 205 1.96 25.50 -11.46
N ASP A 206 1.13 25.66 -10.43
CA ASP A 206 0.92 26.95 -9.78
C ASP A 206 2.14 27.35 -8.98
N LEU A 207 2.77 26.38 -8.29
CA LEU A 207 4.07 26.56 -7.63
C LEU A 207 5.18 26.89 -8.64
N LEU A 208 5.17 26.24 -9.81
CA LEU A 208 6.09 26.55 -10.90
C LEU A 208 5.89 27.98 -11.38
N TYR A 209 4.67 28.37 -11.75
CA TYR A 209 4.40 29.69 -12.30
C TYR A 209 4.63 30.80 -11.29
N THR A 210 4.29 30.58 -10.02
CA THR A 210 4.59 31.50 -8.92
C THR A 210 6.09 31.74 -8.79
N HIS A 211 6.93 30.70 -8.82
CA HIS A 211 8.38 30.87 -8.76
C HIS A 211 8.99 31.36 -10.09
N GLN A 212 8.37 31.04 -11.24
CA GLN A 212 8.87 31.43 -12.55
C GLN A 212 8.64 32.92 -12.81
N PHE A 213 7.41 33.40 -12.59
CA PHE A 213 6.97 34.76 -12.90
C PHE A 213 6.97 35.70 -11.70
N GLY A 214 7.04 35.17 -10.48
CA GLY A 214 6.91 35.92 -9.24
C GLY A 214 5.47 35.91 -8.70
N CYS A 215 5.37 36.04 -7.37
CA CYS A 215 4.07 36.08 -6.69
C CYS A 215 3.28 37.38 -6.92
N ASP A 216 3.90 38.41 -7.50
CA ASP A 216 3.25 39.65 -7.91
C ASP A 216 2.49 39.53 -9.23
N VAL A 217 2.88 38.58 -10.10
CA VAL A 217 2.27 38.36 -11.41
C VAL A 217 1.27 37.22 -11.38
N PHE A 218 1.66 36.06 -10.83
CA PHE A 218 0.80 34.87 -10.78
C PHE A 218 0.19 34.67 -9.39
N GLY A 219 1.00 34.86 -8.34
CA GLY A 219 0.53 34.91 -6.95
C GLY A 219 -0.25 33.70 -6.46
N TYR A 220 -1.00 33.90 -5.37
CA TYR A 220 -1.81 32.86 -4.74
C TYR A 220 -3.28 33.27 -4.77
N ASP A 221 -4.12 32.39 -5.31
CA ASP A 221 -5.56 32.60 -5.36
C ASP A 221 -6.13 32.81 -3.95
N GLY A 222 -6.68 34.00 -3.72
CA GLY A 222 -7.32 34.39 -2.46
C GLY A 222 -6.35 34.75 -1.31
N VAL A 223 -5.03 34.74 -1.53
CA VAL A 223 -4.03 35.01 -0.48
C VAL A 223 -2.85 35.88 -0.97
N MET A 224 -3.13 36.88 -1.81
CA MET A 224 -2.11 37.77 -2.38
C MET A 224 -1.29 38.53 -1.32
N ASP A 225 -1.86 38.78 -0.14
CA ASP A 225 -1.16 39.44 0.98
C ASP A 225 0.02 38.62 1.54
N ALA A 226 0.11 37.32 1.19
CA ALA A 226 1.24 36.47 1.56
C ALA A 226 2.48 36.70 0.67
N CYS A 227 2.36 37.43 -0.44
CA CYS A 227 3.47 37.81 -1.30
C CYS A 227 4.24 39.01 -0.70
N ILE A 228 5.29 38.71 0.07
CA ILE A 228 6.03 39.74 0.82
C ILE A 228 7.27 40.24 0.05
N ALA A 229 7.92 39.36 -0.72
CA ALA A 229 9.15 39.67 -1.45
C ALA A 229 9.12 39.05 -2.85
N PRO A 230 8.37 39.64 -3.81
CA PRO A 230 8.23 39.07 -5.14
C PRO A 230 9.59 38.98 -5.84
N GLN A 231 9.95 37.78 -6.26
CA GLN A 231 11.13 37.51 -7.08
C GLN A 231 10.79 36.47 -8.14
N ALA A 232 11.17 36.75 -9.38
CA ALA A 232 11.02 35.83 -10.50
C ALA A 232 12.33 35.09 -10.72
N PHE A 233 12.29 33.75 -10.66
CA PHE A 233 13.47 32.90 -10.85
C PHE A 233 13.60 32.37 -12.29
N GLY A 234 12.58 32.60 -13.14
CA GLY A 234 12.60 32.26 -14.55
C GLY A 234 12.94 30.79 -14.80
N VAL A 235 13.99 30.54 -15.58
CA VAL A 235 14.41 29.19 -15.98
C VAL A 235 14.81 28.31 -14.79
N VAL A 236 15.33 28.89 -13.71
CA VAL A 236 15.74 28.12 -12.52
C VAL A 236 14.52 27.42 -11.89
N ALA A 237 13.37 28.11 -11.81
CA ALA A 237 12.12 27.53 -11.33
C ALA A 237 11.65 26.39 -12.23
N VAL A 238 11.71 26.58 -13.57
CA VAL A 238 11.35 25.56 -14.56
C VAL A 238 12.19 24.30 -14.38
N VAL A 239 13.51 24.45 -14.30
CA VAL A 239 14.43 23.31 -14.13
C VAL A 239 14.17 22.59 -12.81
N TYR A 240 14.03 23.33 -11.70
CA TYR A 240 13.76 22.75 -10.39
C TYR A 240 12.48 21.91 -10.40
N TRP A 241 11.35 22.48 -10.81
CA TRP A 241 10.06 21.81 -10.75
C TRP A 241 9.92 20.69 -11.77
N ILE A 242 10.36 20.88 -13.02
CA ILE A 242 10.26 19.82 -14.03
C ILE A 242 11.14 18.62 -13.66
N THR A 243 12.37 18.85 -13.18
CA THR A 243 13.22 17.74 -12.74
C THR A 243 12.65 17.03 -11.51
N PHE A 244 12.11 17.78 -10.54
CA PHE A 244 11.43 17.19 -9.39
C PHE A 244 10.28 16.28 -9.81
N ILE A 245 9.36 16.79 -10.65
CA ILE A 245 8.17 16.06 -11.08
C ILE A 245 8.53 14.80 -11.86
N ILE A 246 9.52 14.88 -12.76
CA ILE A 246 9.97 13.69 -13.51
C ILE A 246 10.56 12.65 -12.55
N LEU A 247 11.46 13.06 -11.65
CA LEU A 247 12.11 12.14 -10.72
C LEU A 247 11.12 11.53 -9.72
N SER A 248 10.24 12.34 -9.12
CA SER A 248 9.25 11.87 -8.15
C SER A 248 8.23 10.93 -8.81
N SER A 249 7.76 11.27 -10.00
CA SER A 249 6.81 10.43 -10.75
C SER A 249 7.43 9.10 -11.15
N MET A 250 8.70 9.08 -11.55
CA MET A 250 9.41 7.84 -11.86
C MET A 250 9.59 6.96 -10.62
N ILE A 251 9.89 7.54 -9.46
CA ILE A 251 10.00 6.78 -8.20
C ILE A 251 8.63 6.21 -7.80
N ILE A 252 7.55 7.00 -7.89
CA ILE A 252 6.18 6.54 -7.57
C ILE A 252 5.73 5.44 -8.54
N LEU A 253 6.04 5.57 -9.84
CA LEU A 253 5.76 4.53 -10.83
C LEU A 253 6.52 3.23 -10.49
N ASN A 254 7.80 3.35 -10.14
CA ASN A 254 8.61 2.21 -9.71
C ASN A 254 8.09 1.58 -8.41
N LEU A 255 7.54 2.37 -7.49
CA LEU A 255 6.86 1.87 -6.30
C LEU A 255 5.63 1.04 -6.68
N PHE A 256 4.79 1.53 -7.59
CA PHE A 256 3.62 0.80 -8.07
C PHE A 256 3.99 -0.52 -8.74
N ILE A 257 4.99 -0.50 -9.62
CA ILE A 257 5.52 -1.71 -10.28
C ILE A 257 6.07 -2.67 -9.21
N GLY A 258 6.83 -2.17 -8.23
CA GLY A 258 7.37 -2.96 -7.14
C GLY A 258 6.31 -3.68 -6.30
N VAL A 259 5.23 -2.98 -5.92
CA VAL A 259 4.10 -3.60 -5.20
C VAL A 259 3.46 -4.72 -6.03
N ILE A 260 3.16 -4.43 -7.30
CA ILE A 260 2.48 -5.40 -8.17
C ILE A 260 3.35 -6.63 -8.37
N THR A 261 4.63 -6.45 -8.73
CA THR A 261 5.55 -7.57 -8.93
C THR A 261 5.73 -8.39 -7.66
N SER A 262 5.86 -7.75 -6.49
CA SER A 262 5.92 -8.46 -5.21
C SER A 262 4.64 -9.27 -4.97
N SER A 263 3.47 -8.68 -5.16
CA SER A 263 2.19 -9.36 -4.94
C SER A 263 1.95 -10.53 -5.91
N MET A 264 2.38 -10.38 -7.17
CA MET A 264 2.31 -11.46 -8.16
C MET A 264 3.30 -12.58 -7.84
N GLN A 265 4.49 -12.24 -7.33
CA GLN A 265 5.47 -13.23 -6.91
C GLN A 265 4.99 -13.99 -5.67
N ASP A 266 4.40 -13.29 -4.69
CA ASP A 266 3.81 -13.91 -3.50
C ASP A 266 2.68 -14.87 -3.92
N ALA A 267 1.75 -14.43 -4.76
CA ALA A 267 0.67 -15.29 -5.25
C ALA A 267 1.17 -16.49 -6.08
N LYS A 268 2.26 -16.32 -6.85
CA LYS A 268 2.88 -17.42 -7.59
C LYS A 268 3.54 -18.43 -6.64
N ASN A 269 4.21 -17.95 -5.59
CA ASN A 269 4.83 -18.81 -4.59
C ASN A 269 3.77 -19.61 -3.82
N ASP A 270 2.65 -18.99 -3.45
CA ASP A 270 1.56 -19.70 -2.78
C ASP A 270 1.01 -20.85 -3.65
N ILE A 271 0.83 -20.63 -4.97
CA ILE A 271 0.41 -21.69 -5.91
C ILE A 271 1.48 -22.78 -6.05
N SER A 272 2.77 -22.42 -6.07
CA SER A 272 3.83 -23.43 -6.17
C SER A 272 3.97 -24.24 -4.90
N ASP A 273 3.78 -23.63 -3.73
CA ASP A 273 3.83 -24.31 -2.44
C ASP A 273 2.64 -25.28 -2.32
N GLU A 274 1.43 -24.87 -2.72
CA GLU A 274 0.27 -25.77 -2.82
C GLU A 274 0.50 -26.94 -3.78
N ALA A 275 1.12 -26.70 -4.94
CA ALA A 275 1.45 -27.77 -5.89
C ALA A 275 2.55 -28.71 -5.37
N VAL A 276 3.48 -28.22 -4.55
CA VAL A 276 4.50 -29.07 -3.89
C VAL A 276 3.87 -29.89 -2.77
N ASP A 277 2.98 -29.30 -1.98
CA ASP A 277 2.24 -30.02 -0.93
C ASP A 277 1.31 -31.08 -1.53
N GLU A 278 0.64 -30.82 -2.66
CA GLU A 278 -0.16 -31.82 -3.38
C GLU A 278 0.70 -33.01 -3.88
N VAL A 279 1.92 -32.74 -4.39
CA VAL A 279 2.83 -33.82 -4.81
C VAL A 279 3.40 -34.57 -3.61
N ALA A 280 3.70 -33.88 -2.50
CA ALA A 280 4.20 -34.50 -1.28
C ALA A 280 3.14 -35.40 -0.61
N ASP A 281 1.87 -35.01 -0.65
CA ASP A 281 0.75 -35.84 -0.17
C ASP A 281 0.48 -37.04 -1.11
N GLU A 282 0.78 -36.94 -2.41
CA GLU A 282 0.72 -38.07 -3.35
C GLU A 282 1.87 -39.08 -3.17
N ASP A 283 3.07 -38.61 -2.80
CA ASP A 283 4.26 -39.46 -2.58
C ASP A 283 4.20 -40.24 -1.24
N GLU A 284 3.35 -39.87 -0.27
CA GLU A 284 3.12 -40.67 0.96
C GLU A 284 2.25 -41.92 0.74
N ASP A 285 1.54 -42.03 -0.40
CA ASP A 285 0.61 -43.14 -0.67
C ASP A 285 1.11 -44.20 -1.69
N ASP A 286 2.23 -44.01 -2.40
CA ASP A 286 2.80 -45.03 -3.31
C ASP A 286 4.35 -44.99 -3.37
N ASP A 287 5.00 -46.17 -3.33
CA ASP A 287 6.46 -46.42 -3.28
C ASP A 287 7.35 -45.41 -4.07
N GLU A 288 8.00 -44.51 -3.32
CA GLU A 288 8.79 -43.31 -3.72
C GLU A 288 9.82 -43.49 -4.87
N ASP A 289 10.32 -44.70 -5.12
CA ASP A 289 11.34 -44.92 -6.15
C ASP A 289 10.76 -45.09 -7.57
N ASN A 290 9.50 -45.57 -7.71
CA ASN A 290 8.94 -45.86 -9.04
C ASN A 290 8.36 -44.62 -9.74
N VAL A 291 7.83 -43.64 -8.97
CA VAL A 291 7.16 -42.46 -9.54
C VAL A 291 8.16 -41.47 -10.13
N ILE A 292 9.30 -41.26 -9.45
CA ILE A 292 10.38 -40.39 -9.93
C ILE A 292 11.03 -40.99 -11.18
N GLU A 293 11.26 -42.31 -11.23
CA GLU A 293 11.82 -42.99 -12.40
C GLU A 293 10.87 -42.91 -13.61
N THR A 294 9.56 -43.04 -13.38
CA THR A 294 8.54 -42.91 -14.44
C THR A 294 8.43 -41.47 -14.96
N LYS A 295 8.38 -40.47 -14.07
CA LYS A 295 8.33 -39.04 -14.48
C LYS A 295 9.62 -38.60 -15.18
N LEU A 296 10.79 -39.12 -14.78
CA LEU A 296 12.07 -38.86 -15.48
C LEU A 296 12.10 -39.52 -16.86
N MET A 297 11.55 -40.73 -17.01
CA MET A 297 11.40 -41.37 -18.31
C MET A 297 10.49 -40.55 -19.24
N ASP A 298 9.31 -40.14 -18.78
CA ASP A 298 8.38 -39.32 -19.56
C ASP A 298 9.00 -37.97 -19.96
N LEU A 299 9.74 -37.32 -19.06
CA LEU A 299 10.44 -36.07 -19.36
C LEU A 299 11.56 -36.25 -20.39
N SER A 300 12.27 -37.38 -20.34
CA SER A 300 13.30 -37.72 -21.33
C SER A 300 12.72 -37.97 -22.72
N GLU A 301 11.56 -38.62 -22.79
CA GLU A 301 10.85 -38.91 -24.05
C GLU A 301 10.27 -37.63 -24.66
N LEU A 302 9.73 -36.73 -23.81
CA LEU A 302 9.25 -35.42 -24.24
C LEU A 302 10.40 -34.55 -24.79
N MET A 303 11.57 -34.54 -24.14
CA MET A 303 12.74 -33.83 -24.65
C MET A 303 13.23 -34.39 -25.99
N ALA A 304 13.16 -35.72 -26.19
CA ALA A 304 13.51 -36.35 -27.46
C ALA A 304 12.56 -35.92 -28.60
N LEU A 305 11.25 -35.90 -28.34
CA LEU A 305 10.24 -35.44 -29.29
C LEU A 305 10.43 -33.97 -29.70
N ILE A 306 10.68 -33.09 -28.72
CA ILE A 306 10.92 -31.67 -29.00
C ILE A 306 12.19 -31.48 -29.83
N THR A 307 13.24 -32.27 -29.55
CA THR A 307 14.51 -32.18 -30.28
C THR A 307 14.34 -32.59 -31.74
N ASP A 308 13.62 -33.69 -32.01
CA ASP A 308 13.29 -34.14 -33.36
C ASP A 308 12.45 -33.12 -34.13
N GLU A 309 11.46 -32.50 -33.48
CA GLU A 309 10.62 -31.46 -34.08
C GLU A 309 11.46 -30.23 -34.48
N VAL A 310 12.37 -29.80 -33.59
CA VAL A 310 13.27 -28.68 -33.84
C VAL A 310 14.23 -28.97 -35.00
N GLU A 311 14.76 -30.19 -35.08
CA GLU A 311 15.61 -30.61 -36.21
C GLU A 311 14.84 -30.66 -37.52
N ALA A 312 13.59 -31.15 -37.52
CA ALA A 312 12.73 -31.16 -38.68
C ALA A 312 12.44 -29.74 -39.20
N PHE A 313 12.13 -28.80 -38.30
CA PHE A 313 11.97 -27.39 -38.64
C PHE A 313 13.25 -26.78 -39.22
N ALA A 314 14.42 -27.10 -38.64
CA ALA A 314 15.71 -26.63 -39.12
C ALA A 314 16.03 -27.14 -40.54
N GLN A 315 15.65 -28.39 -40.86
CA GLN A 315 15.81 -28.96 -42.20
C GLN A 315 14.87 -28.31 -43.23
N LEU A 316 13.62 -28.05 -42.87
CA LEU A 316 12.65 -27.35 -43.72
C LEU A 316 13.10 -25.91 -44.03
N GLU A 317 13.62 -25.19 -43.02
CA GLU A 317 14.20 -23.86 -43.19
C GLU A 317 15.38 -23.88 -44.18
N LYS A 318 16.24 -24.90 -44.08
CA LYS A 318 17.40 -25.09 -44.97
C LYS A 318 16.98 -25.39 -46.41
N GLN A 319 15.97 -26.23 -46.60
CA GLN A 319 15.39 -26.51 -47.92
C GLN A 319 14.75 -25.26 -48.53
N ARG A 320 13.97 -24.51 -47.76
CA ARG A 320 13.38 -23.23 -48.19
C ARG A 320 14.44 -22.22 -48.64
N ARG A 321 15.56 -22.12 -47.92
CA ARG A 321 16.70 -21.27 -48.31
C ARG A 321 17.38 -21.73 -49.59
N SER A 322 17.48 -23.03 -49.83
CA SER A 322 18.06 -23.57 -51.07
C SER A 322 17.17 -23.43 -52.31
N ALA A 323 15.85 -23.30 -52.13
CA ALA A 323 14.87 -23.18 -53.20
C ALA A 323 14.62 -21.72 -53.66
N ALA A 324 15.16 -20.71 -52.96
CA ALA A 324 15.07 -19.31 -53.36
C ALA A 324 16.14 -18.95 -54.42
N MET A 325 15.70 -18.97 -55.69
CA MET A 325 16.21 -18.41 -56.98
C MET A 325 17.59 -17.69 -57.07
N PRO A 326 18.35 -17.80 -58.20
CA PRO A 326 19.76 -17.40 -58.34
C PRO A 326 19.99 -15.88 -58.52
N PRO A 327 21.25 -15.36 -58.40
CA PRO A 327 21.53 -13.92 -58.38
C PRO A 327 21.30 -13.21 -59.74
N PRO A 328 21.04 -11.89 -59.74
CA PRO A 328 20.85 -11.11 -60.96
C PRO A 328 22.19 -10.86 -61.71
N PRO A 329 22.16 -10.59 -63.03
CA PRO A 329 23.37 -10.44 -63.83
C PRO A 329 24.10 -9.11 -63.55
N SER A 330 25.43 -9.16 -63.57
CA SER A 330 26.34 -8.02 -63.42
C SER A 330 26.22 -7.04 -64.60
N ARG A 331 25.98 -5.75 -64.30
CA ARG A 331 25.95 -4.65 -65.28
C ARG A 331 27.36 -4.02 -65.41
N PRO A 332 27.86 -3.62 -66.60
CA PRO A 332 29.21 -3.09 -66.75
C PRO A 332 29.35 -1.65 -66.24
N LEU A 333 30.52 -1.32 -65.71
CA LEU A 333 30.96 0.02 -65.28
C LEU A 333 31.04 0.98 -66.47
N VAL A 334 30.39 2.14 -66.36
CA VAL A 334 30.60 3.32 -67.22
C VAL A 334 31.07 4.47 -66.31
N PRO A 335 32.15 5.19 -66.64
CA PRO A 335 32.68 6.26 -65.80
C PRO A 335 31.87 7.55 -66.01
N HIS A 336 31.56 8.27 -64.93
CA HIS A 336 31.00 9.61 -65.00
C HIS A 336 32.06 10.64 -64.62
N ASP A 337 32.50 11.41 -65.62
CA ASP A 337 33.17 12.69 -65.45
C ASP A 337 32.21 13.73 -64.84
N GLY A 338 32.80 14.67 -64.10
CA GLY A 338 32.13 15.53 -63.13
C GLY A 338 31.22 16.63 -63.67
N HIS A 339 30.56 17.31 -62.73
CA HIS A 339 30.54 18.77 -62.50
C HIS A 339 29.58 19.07 -61.32
N ALA A 340 29.99 19.97 -60.44
CA ALA A 340 29.22 20.52 -59.30
C ALA A 340 28.50 21.83 -59.72
N PRO A 341 27.98 22.65 -58.79
CA PRO A 341 26.78 22.50 -57.94
C PRO A 341 25.80 23.69 -58.16
N GLY A 342 24.58 23.65 -57.58
CA GLY A 342 23.68 24.81 -57.67
C GLY A 342 22.44 24.80 -56.78
N ALA A 343 22.50 25.63 -55.74
CA ALA A 343 21.45 26.45 -55.11
C ALA A 343 20.16 25.80 -54.55
N GLU A 344 20.03 25.88 -53.22
CA GLU A 344 18.80 25.67 -52.45
C GLU A 344 18.00 26.97 -52.22
N GLN A 345 16.69 26.76 -52.05
CA GLN A 345 15.62 27.58 -51.43
C GLN A 345 14.70 28.41 -52.36
N PRO A 346 13.44 28.68 -51.94
CA PRO A 346 12.43 27.79 -51.33
C PRO A 346 11.05 27.98 -52.03
N VAL A 347 9.96 27.34 -51.52
CA VAL A 347 8.55 27.84 -51.46
C VAL A 347 7.46 26.76 -51.67
N SER A 348 6.45 26.86 -50.79
CA SER A 348 5.05 26.40 -50.82
C SER A 348 4.69 24.90 -50.79
N ALA A 349 4.22 24.47 -49.63
CA ALA A 349 3.23 23.40 -49.50
C ALA A 349 1.81 23.99 -49.49
N PRO A 350 0.85 23.30 -50.13
CA PRO A 350 -0.40 22.99 -49.44
C PRO A 350 -0.78 21.51 -49.52
N ALA A 351 -1.66 21.15 -48.60
CA ALA A 351 -2.10 19.82 -48.22
C ALA A 351 -2.98 19.08 -49.25
N SER A 352 -3.02 17.74 -49.11
CA SER A 352 -4.22 16.85 -49.19
C SER A 352 -3.95 15.56 -49.98
N GLY A 353 -4.44 14.43 -49.43
CA GLY A 353 -4.60 13.16 -50.16
C GLY A 353 -4.00 11.97 -49.40
N ALA A 354 -4.74 11.35 -48.48
CA ALA A 354 -5.60 10.18 -48.75
C ALA A 354 -4.80 8.88 -48.99
N PHE A 355 -4.94 7.89 -48.11
CA PHE A 355 -5.62 6.63 -48.42
C PHE A 355 -5.70 5.71 -47.17
N ARG A 356 -6.96 5.42 -46.77
CA ARG A 356 -7.36 4.20 -46.05
C ARG A 356 -6.97 2.98 -46.92
N THR A 357 -6.75 1.77 -46.42
CA THR A 357 -7.75 0.74 -46.05
C THR A 357 -6.90 -0.53 -45.83
N MET A 358 -7.02 -1.37 -44.79
CA MET A 358 -8.07 -2.38 -44.61
C MET A 358 -7.85 -3.10 -43.27
N ALA A 359 -8.89 -3.11 -42.43
CA ALA A 359 -9.16 -4.23 -41.55
C ALA A 359 -10.68 -4.46 -41.62
N VAL A 360 -11.06 -5.60 -42.19
CA VAL A 360 -12.45 -6.03 -42.38
C VAL A 360 -12.66 -7.34 -41.62
N ARG A 361 -13.85 -7.42 -41.00
CA ARG A 361 -14.58 -8.58 -40.47
C ARG A 361 -14.09 -9.12 -39.11
N ALA A 362 -14.96 -9.41 -38.14
CA ALA A 362 -16.41 -9.61 -38.19
C ALA A 362 -17.02 -9.49 -36.78
N ALA A 363 -18.17 -8.81 -36.67
CA ALA A 363 -19.32 -9.26 -35.87
C ALA A 363 -20.53 -8.40 -36.24
N LYS A 364 -21.62 -9.07 -36.62
CA LYS A 364 -22.85 -8.49 -37.15
C LYS A 364 -24.00 -9.02 -36.28
N SER A 365 -24.73 -8.15 -35.60
CA SER A 365 -26.11 -8.44 -35.18
C SER A 365 -26.82 -7.17 -34.71
N ALA A 366 -27.92 -6.84 -35.43
CA ALA A 366 -29.21 -6.26 -35.00
C ALA A 366 -29.19 -5.04 -34.04
N SER A 367 -29.98 -3.97 -34.15
CA SER A 367 -31.20 -3.61 -34.88
C SER A 367 -31.34 -2.06 -34.77
N PRO A 368 -32.14 -1.36 -35.59
CA PRO A 368 -32.19 0.09 -35.64
C PRO A 368 -33.25 0.62 -34.66
N ASP A 369 -32.96 1.70 -33.95
CA ASP A 369 -33.96 2.73 -33.70
C ASP A 369 -33.30 4.04 -33.28
N GLY A 370 -33.61 5.06 -34.06
CA GLY A 370 -33.14 6.42 -33.84
C GLY A 370 -33.89 7.07 -32.68
N LYS A 371 -33.17 7.93 -31.97
CA LYS A 371 -33.58 9.32 -31.71
C LYS A 371 -32.42 10.08 -31.08
N GLN A 372 -32.03 11.13 -31.77
CA GLN A 372 -31.18 12.19 -31.26
C GLN A 372 -31.90 12.88 -30.10
N VAL A 373 -31.20 13.09 -28.98
CA VAL A 373 -31.54 14.07 -27.96
C VAL A 373 -30.41 15.10 -27.97
N PRO A 374 -30.69 16.41 -28.07
CA PRO A 374 -29.66 17.43 -28.07
C PRO A 374 -29.15 17.68 -26.65
N LEU A 375 -27.85 17.94 -26.58
CA LEU A 375 -27.10 18.36 -25.40
C LEU A 375 -27.65 19.67 -24.81
N GLN A 376 -27.81 19.69 -23.49
CA GLN A 376 -27.42 20.82 -22.64
C GLN A 376 -26.34 20.33 -21.68
#